data_AF-A0A5C6CGW5-F1
#
_entry.id   AF-A0A5C6CGW5-F1
#
_cell.length_a   1.000
_cell.length_b   1.000
_cell.length_c   1.000
_cell.angle_alpha   90.00
_cell.angle_beta   90.00
_cell.angle_gamma   90.00
#
_symmetry.space_group_name_H-M   'P 1'
#
loop_
_entity.id
_entity.type
_entity.pdbx_description
1 polymer ?
#
loop_
_entity_poly.entity_id
_entity_poly.type
_entity_poly.pdbx_seq_one_letter_code
_entity_poly.pdbx_strand_id
1 'polypeptide(L)' 'MDKKAKKRLDVINKKLQTLRPRLAGSREQTDDLQELKQLEDEVAALEAEAKKLKEAK' A
#
# COMPACT_ATOMS: atom_id res chain seq x y z
N MET A 1 11.55 13.55 11.31
CA MET A 1 11.41 12.18 10.78
C MET A 1 12.78 11.50 10.75
N ASP A 2 12.99 10.51 11.61
CA ASP A 2 14.26 9.79 11.73
C ASP A 2 14.64 8.97 10.49
N LYS A 3 15.94 8.67 10.34
CA LYS A 3 16.50 7.85 9.24
C LYS A 3 15.79 6.51 9.08
N LYS A 4 15.37 5.88 10.20
CA LYS A 4 14.60 4.63 10.20
C LYS A 4 13.20 4.82 9.61
N ALA A 5 12.49 5.86 10.03
CA ALA A 5 11.15 6.19 9.55
C ALA A 5 11.16 6.54 8.05
N LYS A 6 12.17 7.29 7.59
CA LYS A 6 12.38 7.60 6.17
C LYS A 6 12.62 6.35 5.33
N LYS A 7 13.45 5.41 5.80
CA LYS A 7 13.66 4.12 5.13
C LYS A 7 12.38 3.29 5.08
N ARG A 8 11.62 3.24 6.17
CA ARG A 8 10.36 2.49 6.21
C ARG A 8 9.33 3.08 5.23
N LEU A 9 9.24 4.41 5.16
CA LEU A 9 8.39 5.09 4.18
C LEU A 9 8.81 4.80 2.73
N ASP A 10 10.11 4.74 2.44
CA ASP A 10 10.62 4.35 1.11
C ASP A 10 10.20 2.92 0.72
N VAL A 11 10.33 1.97 1.65
CA VAL A 11 9.90 0.58 1.45
C VAL A 11 8.39 0.49 1.21
N ILE A 12 7.59 1.20 2.00
CA ILE A 12 6.14 1.25 1.84
C ILE A 12 5.77 1.83 0.47
N ASN A 13 6.39 2.94 0.07
CA ASN A 13 6.11 3.55 -1.23
C ASN A 13 6.45 2.61 -2.39
N LYS A 14 7.56 1.87 -2.31
CA LYS A 14 7.92 0.85 -3.31
C LYS A 14 6.88 -0.27 -3.38
N LYS A 15 6.39 -0.76 -2.24
CA LYS A 15 5.30 -1.75 -2.22
C LYS A 15 4.01 -1.20 -2.82
N LEU A 16 3.65 0.04 -2.51
CA LEU A 16 2.47 0.68 -3.07
C LEU A 16 2.58 0.88 -4.60
N GLN A 17 3.79 1.14 -5.12
CA GLN A 17 4.01 1.23 -6.57
C GLN A 17 3.72 -0.10 -7.29
N THR A 18 3.93 -1.24 -6.64
CA THR A 18 3.63 -2.55 -7.22
C THR A 18 2.18 -3.00 -6.98
N LEU A 19 1.62 -2.69 -5.81
CA LEU A 19 0.28 -3.15 -5.43
C LEU A 19 -0.84 -2.35 -6.09
N ARG A 20 -0.68 -1.04 -6.30
CA ARG A 20 -1.71 -0.20 -6.97
C ARG A 20 -2.07 -0.66 -8.38
N PRO A 21 -1.12 -0.93 -9.30
CA PRO A 21 -1.47 -1.43 -10.63
C PRO A 21 -2.06 -2.84 -10.58
N ARG A 22 -1.62 -3.70 -9.65
CA ARG A 22 -2.23 -5.03 -9.44
C ARG A 22 -3.67 -4.92 -8.97
N LEU A 23 -3.94 -4.02 -8.03
CA LEU A 23 -5.29 -3.71 -7.56
C LEU A 23 -6.17 -3.17 -8.69
N ALA A 24 -5.65 -2.27 -9.53
CA ALA A 24 -6.38 -1.76 -10.69
C ALA A 24 -6.76 -2.90 -11.65
N GLY A 25 -5.80 -3.77 -12.00
CA GLY A 25 -6.06 -4.93 -12.86
C GLY A 25 -7.05 -5.93 -12.24
N SER A 26 -6.94 -6.20 -10.93
CA SER A 26 -7.88 -7.06 -10.19
C SER A 26 -9.28 -6.44 -10.05
N ARG A 27 -9.40 -5.10 -10.00
CA ARG A 27 -10.70 -4.42 -10.07
C ARG A 27 -11.36 -4.54 -11.44
N GLU A 28 -10.56 -4.55 -12.51
CA GLU A 28 -11.04 -4.75 -13.88
C GLU A 28 -11.40 -6.21 -14.15
N GLN A 29 -10.69 -7.15 -13.50
CA GLN A 29 -10.92 -8.59 -13.57
C GLN A 29 -11.81 -9.04 -12.41
N THR A 30 -13.14 -9.00 -12.59
CA THR A 30 -14.14 -9.39 -11.58
C THR A 30 -14.17 -10.87 -11.19
N ASP A 31 -13.18 -11.66 -11.63
CA ASP A 31 -13.16 -13.11 -11.48
C ASP A 31 -12.73 -13.57 -10.06
N ASP A 32 -11.96 -12.76 -9.33
CA ASP A 32 -11.52 -13.08 -7.96
C ASP A 32 -11.73 -11.91 -6.99
N LEU A 33 -12.94 -11.86 -6.41
CA LEU A 33 -13.32 -10.87 -5.40
C LEU A 33 -12.53 -11.01 -4.10
N GLN A 34 -11.96 -12.19 -3.81
CA GLN A 34 -11.17 -12.40 -2.61
C GLN A 34 -9.77 -11.80 -2.78
N GLU A 35 -9.12 -12.03 -3.92
CA GLU A 35 -7.85 -11.37 -4.26
C GLU A 35 -8.01 -9.86 -4.27
N LEU A 36 -9.10 -9.35 -4.88
CA LEU A 36 -9.40 -7.93 -4.89
C LEU A 36 -9.43 -7.35 -3.48
N LYS A 37 -10.20 -7.99 -2.58
CA LYS A 37 -10.33 -7.53 -1.20
C LYS A 37 -8.99 -7.58 -0.45
N GLN A 38 -8.18 -8.63 -0.65
CA GLN A 38 -6.85 -8.72 -0.05
C GLN A 38 -5.92 -7.60 -0.51
N LEU A 39 -5.94 -7.27 -1.81
CA LEU A 39 -5.15 -6.16 -2.36
C LEU A 39 -5.62 -4.81 -1.82
N GLU A 40 -6.93 -4.61 -1.68
CA GLU A 40 -7.49 -3.40 -1.07
C GLU A 40 -7.06 -3.24 0.39
N ASP A 41 -7.17 -4.31 1.19
CA ASP A 41 -6.76 -4.31 2.59
C ASP A 41 -5.26 -4.04 2.74
N GLU A 42 -4.42 -4.66 1.90
CA GLU A 42 -2.96 -4.47 1.94
C GLU A 42 -2.56 -3.04 1.54
N VAL A 43 -3.16 -2.49 0.48
CA VAL A 43 -2.93 -1.10 0.06
C VAL A 43 -3.38 -0.14 1.16
N ALA A 44 -4.58 -0.32 1.72
CA ALA A 44 -5.11 0.53 2.77
C ALA A 44 -4.24 0.51 4.04
N ALA A 45 -3.76 -0.67 4.45
CA ALA A 45 -2.86 -0.81 5.59
C ALA A 45 -1.53 -0.07 5.38
N LEU A 46 -0.94 -0.21 4.19
CA LEU A 46 0.31 0.46 3.82
C LEU A 46 0.14 1.98 3.71
N GLU A 47 -0.97 2.46 3.17
CA GLU A 47 -1.28 3.89 3.11
C GLU A 47 -1.50 4.49 4.50
N ALA A 48 -2.20 3.77 5.39
CA ALA A 48 -2.37 4.19 6.77
C ALA A 48 -1.02 4.24 7.52
N GLU A 49 -0.15 3.25 7.33
CA GLU A 49 1.21 3.26 7.90
C GLU A 49 2.05 4.41 7.34
N ALA A 50 2.01 4.64 6.03
CA ALA A 50 2.71 5.78 5.41
C ALA A 50 2.21 7.13 5.94
N LYS A 51 0.89 7.27 6.15
CA LYS A 51 0.29 8.49 6.71
C LYS A 51 0.75 8.71 8.15
N LYS A 52 0.67 7.68 9.01
CA LYS A 52 1.18 7.74 10.39
C LYS A 52 2.64 8.13 10.46
N LEU A 53 3.48 7.57 9.59
CA LEU A 53 4.91 7.90 9.52
C LEU A 53 5.16 9.36 9.08
N LYS A 54 4.32 9.90 8.19
CA LYS A 54 4.39 11.31 7.77
C LYS A 54 3.89 12.28 8.86
N GLU A 55 2.88 11.87 9.63
CA GLU A 55 2.30 12.64 10.73
C GLU A 55 3.15 12.59 12.01
N ALA A 56 3.85 11.48 12.26
CA ALA A 56 4.84 11.33 13.33
C ALA A 56 6.16 12.09 13.03
N LYS A 57 6.03 13.26 12.39
CA LYS A 57 7.09 14.06 11.79
C LYS A 57 8.12 14.55 12.80
#